data_AF-A0A1Y4B097-F1
#
_entry.id   AF-A0A1Y4B097-F1
#
_cell.length_a   1.000
_cell.length_b   1.000
_cell.length_c   1.000
_cell.angle_alpha   90.00
_cell.angle_beta   90.00
_cell.angle_gamma   90.00
#
_symmetry.space_group_name_H-M   'P 1'
#
loop_
_entity.id
_entity.type
_entity.pdbx_description
1 polymer ?
#
loop_
_entity_poly.entity_id
_entity_poly.type
_entity_poly.pdbx_seq_one_letter_code
_entity_poly.pdbx_strand_id
1 'polypeptide(L)'
;MYISRETAQEIVEEIGGEIGAHINLMDERGYIIASTDASRIGNLHEGARRIIQNHLPELYITREMENAMTKKGINLPLVVDENVVGVVGITGDREKVYGYGNIVRRMTEILIADSIQKDAKRYERRQRYYLLEEWLDNPGISRNMDFQKRAAKMGIDVTTPHRVMILLFKEYQELSDTFEGQRLLEQMEASIRHETERQKILYLREPSRQICILPWCATAHMTAAAEKISHQIRRCTIWHGSFTITCSKEGGQICHKPHKATMK
;
A
#
# COMPACT_ATOMS: atom_id res chain seq x y z
N MET A 1 -5.45 12.45 10.57
CA MET A 1 -4.20 12.60 9.79
C MET A 1 -3.87 11.31 9.03
N TYR A 2 -3.50 11.41 7.74
CA TYR A 2 -3.28 10.28 6.82
C TYR A 2 -1.82 9.81 6.69
N ILE A 3 -0.90 10.46 7.40
CA ILE A 3 0.52 10.05 7.51
C ILE A 3 0.85 9.78 8.98
N SER A 4 1.86 8.95 9.23
CA SER A 4 2.29 8.64 10.60
C SER A 4 2.92 9.86 11.27
N ARG A 5 2.95 9.86 12.61
CA ARG A 5 3.59 10.95 13.36
C ARG A 5 5.09 11.02 13.10
N GLU A 6 5.71 9.87 12.91
CA GLU A 6 7.13 9.73 12.58
C GLU A 6 7.43 10.42 11.23
N THR A 7 6.70 10.07 10.16
CA THR A 7 6.87 10.72 8.85
C THR A 7 6.56 12.22 8.92
N ALA A 8 5.53 12.62 9.65
CA ALA A 8 5.22 14.03 9.86
C ALA A 8 6.37 14.77 10.57
N GLN A 9 7.00 14.14 11.56
CA GLN A 9 8.13 14.68 12.32
C GLN A 9 9.39 14.80 11.46
N GLU A 10 9.70 13.78 10.66
CA GLU A 10 10.83 13.80 9.71
C GLU A 10 10.74 14.99 8.75
N ILE A 11 9.55 15.24 8.17
CA ILE A 11 9.34 16.37 7.25
C ILE A 11 9.61 17.72 7.92
N VAL A 12 9.08 17.93 9.13
CA VAL A 12 9.23 19.24 9.80
C VAL A 12 10.66 19.47 10.29
N GLU A 13 11.36 18.42 10.70
CA GLU A 13 12.77 18.50 11.13
C GLU A 13 13.72 18.74 9.96
N GLU A 14 13.56 18.00 8.86
CA GLU A 14 14.42 18.12 7.68
C GLU A 14 14.35 19.52 7.08
N ILE A 15 13.13 20.04 6.86
CA ILE A 15 12.96 21.36 6.27
C ILE A 15 13.24 22.46 7.30
N GLY A 16 12.81 22.26 8.55
CA GLY A 16 12.98 23.25 9.62
C GLY A 16 14.45 23.52 9.95
N GLY A 17 15.28 22.47 9.95
CA GLY A 17 16.73 22.57 10.13
C GLY A 17 17.42 23.34 9.00
N GLU A 18 17.01 23.11 7.75
CA GLU A 18 17.62 23.78 6.58
C GLU A 18 17.31 25.28 6.52
N ILE A 19 16.07 25.67 6.87
CA ILE A 19 15.62 27.07 6.75
C ILE A 19 15.80 27.88 8.05
N GLY A 20 16.13 27.22 9.17
CA GLY A 20 16.27 27.86 10.48
C GLY A 20 14.97 28.46 11.02
N ALA A 21 13.81 27.86 10.72
CA ALA A 21 12.50 28.32 11.18
C ALA A 21 11.69 27.19 11.83
N HIS A 22 10.77 27.55 12.74
CA HIS A 22 9.94 26.54 13.37
C HIS A 22 8.77 26.15 12.48
N ILE A 23 8.73 24.87 12.11
CA ILE A 23 7.66 24.26 11.33
C ILE A 23 6.80 23.41 12.25
N ASN A 24 5.49 23.44 12.01
CA ASN A 24 4.48 22.69 12.73
C ASN A 24 3.50 22.09 11.73
N LEU A 25 3.06 20.87 12.01
CA LEU A 25 2.05 20.18 11.24
C LEU A 25 0.85 19.89 12.15
N MET A 26 -0.34 20.23 11.68
CA MET A 26 -1.58 20.04 12.42
C MET A 26 -2.52 19.09 11.67
N ASP A 27 -3.27 18.29 12.42
CA ASP A 27 -4.31 17.41 11.88
C ASP A 27 -5.56 18.19 11.45
N GLU A 28 -6.54 17.48 10.89
CA GLU A 28 -7.84 18.01 10.45
C GLU A 28 -8.69 18.62 11.58
N ARG A 29 -8.27 18.47 12.84
CA ARG A 29 -8.92 19.05 14.02
C ARG A 29 -8.13 20.25 14.57
N GLY A 30 -6.96 20.53 14.01
CA GLY A 30 -6.06 21.63 14.40
C GLY A 30 -5.09 21.29 15.53
N TYR A 31 -4.95 20.02 15.92
CA TYR A 31 -3.95 19.60 16.91
C TYR A 31 -2.59 19.43 16.25
N ILE A 32 -1.55 19.93 16.89
CA ILE A 32 -0.17 19.81 16.43
C ILE A 32 0.27 18.35 16.59
N ILE A 33 0.58 17.68 15.48
CA ILE A 33 1.02 16.28 15.48
C ILE A 33 2.53 16.12 15.26
N ALA A 34 3.18 17.15 14.71
CA ALA A 34 4.61 17.20 14.48
C ALA A 34 5.09 18.65 14.58
N SER A 35 6.27 18.85 15.15
CA SER A 35 6.82 20.19 15.37
C SER A 35 8.33 20.13 15.60
N THR A 36 9.05 21.10 15.04
CA THR A 36 10.46 21.40 15.39
C THR A 36 10.64 21.85 16.85
N ASP A 37 9.56 22.30 17.50
CA ASP A 37 9.49 22.54 18.94
C ASP A 37 8.60 21.46 19.57
N ALA A 38 9.23 20.45 20.16
CA ALA A 38 8.56 19.30 20.75
C ALA A 38 7.54 19.68 21.84
N SER A 39 7.73 20.82 22.53
CA SER A 39 6.80 21.29 23.56
C SER A 39 5.41 21.62 23.01
N ARG A 40 5.31 21.83 21.69
CA ARG A 40 4.05 22.17 21.01
C ARG A 40 3.23 20.95 20.63
N ILE A 41 3.82 19.77 20.54
CA ILE A 41 3.13 18.56 20.08
C ILE A 41 1.96 18.22 21.04
N GLY A 42 0.80 17.90 20.47
CA GLY A 42 -0.43 17.60 21.21
C GLY A 42 -1.28 18.82 21.56
N ASN A 43 -0.75 20.03 21.40
CA ASN A 43 -1.51 21.25 21.65
C ASN A 43 -2.41 21.64 20.48
N LEU A 44 -3.53 22.29 20.78
CA LEU A 44 -4.42 22.86 19.76
C LEU A 44 -3.85 24.17 19.22
N HIS A 45 -3.78 24.31 17.89
CA HIS A 45 -3.35 25.54 17.23
C HIS A 45 -4.56 26.35 16.74
N GLU A 46 -4.84 27.48 17.38
CA GLU A 46 -6.00 28.32 17.05
C GLU A 46 -5.99 28.82 15.60
N GLY A 47 -4.82 29.17 15.08
CA GLY A 47 -4.66 29.58 13.68
C GLY A 47 -5.03 28.46 12.70
N ALA A 48 -4.73 27.20 13.05
CA ALA A 48 -5.08 26.05 12.20
C ALA A 48 -6.59 25.80 12.24
N ARG A 49 -7.19 25.87 13.44
CA ARG A 49 -8.64 25.74 13.62
C ARG A 49 -9.40 26.80 12.82
N ARG A 50 -8.91 28.04 12.77
CA ARG A 50 -9.52 29.12 11.95
C ARG A 50 -9.44 28.83 10.46
N ILE A 51 -8.31 28.31 9.96
CA ILE A 51 -8.18 27.89 8.56
C ILE A 51 -9.19 26.80 8.23
N ILE A 52 -9.26 25.76 9.06
CA ILE A 52 -10.13 24.60 8.85
C ILE A 52 -11.61 25.01 8.89
N GLN A 53 -12.03 25.76 9.92
CA GLN A 53 -13.44 26.13 10.10
C GLN A 53 -13.94 27.09 9.02
N ASN A 54 -13.10 28.03 8.58
CA ASN A 54 -13.50 29.07 7.63
C ASN A 54 -13.02 28.79 6.19
N HIS A 55 -12.42 27.63 5.92
CA HIS A 55 -11.86 27.25 4.62
C HIS A 55 -10.93 28.32 4.03
N LEU A 56 -10.06 28.89 4.88
CA LEU A 56 -9.17 29.97 4.45
C LEU A 56 -8.04 29.42 3.57
N PRO A 57 -7.68 30.11 2.47
CA PRO A 57 -6.57 29.69 1.61
C PRO A 57 -5.20 29.84 2.30
N GLU A 58 -5.11 30.73 3.28
CA GLU A 58 -3.95 30.96 4.14
C GLU A 58 -4.34 31.83 5.35
N LEU A 59 -3.51 31.80 6.40
CA LEU A 59 -3.62 32.72 7.53
C LEU A 59 -2.23 33.17 7.98
N TYR A 60 -1.96 34.47 7.88
CA TYR A 60 -0.77 35.07 8.47
C TYR A 60 -1.08 35.59 9.87
N ILE A 61 -0.32 35.10 10.86
CA ILE A 61 -0.35 35.58 12.23
C ILE A 61 0.64 36.73 12.35
N THR A 62 0.14 37.93 12.66
CA THR A 62 0.97 39.11 12.93
C THR A 62 1.49 39.10 14.37
N ARG A 63 2.44 39.99 14.71
CA ARG A 63 2.93 40.12 16.10
C ARG A 63 1.83 40.46 17.10
N GLU A 64 0.85 41.26 16.69
CA GLU A 64 -0.29 41.66 17.52
C GLU A 64 -1.23 40.49 17.84
N MET A 65 -1.18 39.43 17.02
CA MET A 65 -1.97 38.22 17.17
C MET A 65 -1.22 37.11 17.92
N GLU A 66 0.05 37.33 18.28
CA GLU A 66 0.84 36.34 18.99
C GLU A 66 0.31 36.10 20.41
N ASN A 67 0.32 34.84 20.83
CA ASN A 67 0.00 34.45 22.18
C ASN A 67 0.92 33.30 22.63
N ALA A 68 0.63 32.70 23.80
CA ALA A 68 1.43 31.59 24.32
C ALA A 68 1.46 30.39 23.36
N MET A 69 0.37 30.16 22.61
CA MET A 69 0.13 28.97 21.79
C MET A 69 0.36 29.21 20.29
N THR A 70 0.28 30.48 19.85
CA THR A 70 0.33 30.90 18.45
C THR A 70 1.44 31.93 18.26
N LYS A 71 2.35 31.67 17.33
CA LYS A 71 3.50 32.52 17.01
C LYS A 71 3.34 33.17 15.64
N LYS A 72 4.01 34.31 15.43
CA LYS A 72 4.03 35.05 14.17
C LYS A 72 4.55 34.13 13.08
N GLY A 73 3.81 34.06 11.98
CA GLY A 73 4.12 33.14 10.91
C GLY A 73 2.97 32.95 9.95
N ILE A 74 3.21 32.11 8.96
CA ILE A 74 2.19 31.71 7.99
C ILE A 74 1.63 30.34 8.34
N ASN A 75 0.32 30.18 8.19
CA ASN A 75 -0.37 28.91 8.24
C ASN A 75 -1.04 28.67 6.88
N LEU A 76 -0.84 27.48 6.33
CA LEU A 76 -1.35 27.08 5.03
C LEU A 76 -2.16 25.78 5.17
N PRO A 77 -3.37 25.70 4.62
CA PRO A 77 -4.13 24.45 4.61
C PRO A 77 -3.38 23.39 3.77
N LEU A 78 -3.47 22.14 4.19
CA LEU A 78 -3.13 20.97 3.38
C LEU A 78 -4.43 20.51 2.71
N VAL A 79 -4.49 20.52 1.38
CA VAL A 79 -5.70 20.17 0.63
C VAL A 79 -5.44 18.96 -0.26
N VAL A 80 -6.25 17.90 -0.07
CA VAL A 80 -6.23 16.69 -0.91
C VAL A 80 -7.67 16.37 -1.30
N ASP A 81 -7.90 16.13 -2.60
CA ASP A 81 -9.25 15.91 -3.17
C ASP A 81 -10.26 16.96 -2.70
N GLU A 82 -9.88 18.24 -2.78
CA GLU A 82 -10.68 19.41 -2.36
C GLU A 82 -11.02 19.49 -0.86
N ASN A 83 -10.51 18.57 -0.03
CA ASN A 83 -10.75 18.54 1.41
C ASN A 83 -9.53 19.06 2.18
N VAL A 84 -9.75 19.88 3.20
CA VAL A 84 -8.69 20.29 4.15
C VAL A 84 -8.38 19.12 5.08
N VAL A 85 -7.20 18.51 4.90
CA VAL A 85 -6.76 17.32 5.64
C VAL A 85 -5.79 17.64 6.78
N GLY A 86 -5.44 18.92 6.94
CA GLY A 86 -4.54 19.41 7.98
C GLY A 86 -4.05 20.82 7.66
N VAL A 87 -3.07 21.30 8.43
CA VAL A 87 -2.47 22.63 8.26
C VAL A 87 -0.96 22.54 8.49
N VAL A 88 -0.17 23.29 7.74
CA VAL A 88 1.25 23.54 8.02
C VAL A 88 1.43 24.97 8.50
N GLY A 89 2.17 25.15 9.59
CA GLY A 89 2.49 26.45 10.17
C GLY A 89 4.00 26.69 10.24
N ILE A 90 4.48 27.80 9.68
CA ILE A 90 5.90 28.20 9.72
C ILE A 90 6.04 29.57 10.37
N THR A 91 6.87 29.66 11.40
CA THR A 91 7.16 30.94 12.05
C THR A 91 8.11 31.80 11.24
N GLY A 92 7.87 33.11 11.21
CA GLY A 92 8.75 34.07 10.56
C GLY A 92 8.02 35.18 9.79
N ASP A 93 8.79 36.04 9.12
CA ASP A 93 8.27 37.08 8.25
C ASP A 93 7.68 36.44 6.98
N ARG A 94 6.45 36.82 6.61
CA ARG A 94 5.72 36.27 5.45
C ARG A 94 6.60 36.17 4.20
N GLU A 95 7.30 37.25 3.85
CA GLU A 95 8.15 37.35 2.66
C GLU A 95 9.29 36.31 2.64
N LYS A 96 9.80 35.92 3.82
CA LYS A 96 10.89 34.95 3.94
C LYS A 96 10.38 33.50 3.95
N VAL A 97 9.25 33.25 4.61
CA VAL A 97 8.78 31.89 4.89
C VAL A 97 7.69 31.38 3.96
N TYR A 98 7.08 32.24 3.13
CA TYR A 98 6.01 31.86 2.22
C TYR A 98 6.41 30.76 1.24
N GLY A 99 7.57 30.91 0.59
CA GLY A 99 8.09 29.95 -0.38
C GLY A 99 8.31 28.57 0.24
N TYR A 100 9.01 28.54 1.37
CA TYR A 100 9.25 27.31 2.13
C TYR A 100 7.94 26.68 2.64
N GLY A 101 7.00 27.49 3.11
CA GLY A 101 5.65 27.05 3.51
C GLY A 101 4.93 26.30 2.39
N ASN A 102 4.98 26.85 1.18
CA ASN A 102 4.39 26.19 0.03
C ASN A 102 5.10 24.89 -0.37
N ILE A 103 6.43 24.80 -0.21
CA ILE A 103 7.18 23.57 -0.47
C ILE A 103 6.74 22.48 0.51
N VAL A 104 6.77 22.78 1.82
CA VAL A 104 6.32 21.83 2.86
C VAL A 104 4.86 21.42 2.60
N ARG A 105 3.97 22.39 2.35
CA ARG A 105 2.56 22.13 2.01
C ARG A 105 2.44 21.13 0.87
N ARG A 106 3.09 21.40 -0.27
CA ARG A 106 2.99 20.54 -1.47
C ARG A 106 3.57 19.15 -1.23
N MET A 107 4.72 19.06 -0.57
CA MET A 107 5.33 17.78 -0.25
C MET A 107 4.42 16.95 0.66
N THR A 108 3.87 17.56 1.72
CA THR A 108 2.95 16.87 2.62
C THR A 108 1.65 16.47 1.94
N GLU A 109 1.07 17.32 1.06
CA GLU A 109 -0.12 16.98 0.26
C GLU A 109 0.13 15.75 -0.63
N ILE A 110 1.29 15.68 -1.30
CA ILE A 110 1.67 14.53 -2.13
C ILE A 110 1.78 13.25 -1.28
N LEU A 111 2.43 13.34 -0.11
CA LEU A 111 2.60 12.19 0.79
C LEU A 111 1.27 11.70 1.37
N ILE A 112 0.36 12.61 1.72
CA ILE A 112 -1.00 12.26 2.15
C ILE A 112 -1.76 11.57 1.03
N ALA A 113 -1.74 12.13 -0.18
CA ALA A 113 -2.43 11.54 -1.34
C ALA A 113 -1.90 10.14 -1.67
N ASP A 114 -0.58 9.95 -1.65
CA ASP A 114 0.06 8.64 -1.85
C ASP A 114 -0.33 7.64 -0.75
N SER A 115 -0.37 8.09 0.52
CA SER A 115 -0.82 7.26 1.65
C SER A 115 -2.26 6.77 1.48
N ILE A 116 -3.18 7.69 1.14
CA ILE A 116 -4.60 7.37 0.87
C ILE A 116 -4.71 6.34 -0.26
N GLN A 117 -3.96 6.55 -1.36
CA GLN A 117 -3.97 5.64 -2.49
C GLN A 117 -3.42 4.25 -2.12
N LYS A 118 -2.34 4.20 -1.33
CA LYS A 118 -1.76 2.95 -0.82
C LYS A 118 -2.73 2.19 0.07
N ASP A 119 -3.44 2.89 0.96
CA ASP A 119 -4.42 2.28 1.84
C ASP A 119 -5.64 1.75 1.08
N ALA A 120 -6.13 2.50 0.08
CA ALA A 120 -7.20 2.02 -0.81
C ALA A 120 -6.78 0.73 -1.55
N LYS A 121 -5.56 0.70 -2.11
CA LYS A 121 -5.01 -0.50 -2.77
C LYS A 121 -4.82 -1.67 -1.80
N ARG A 122 -4.36 -1.41 -0.57
CA ARG A 122 -4.22 -2.44 0.48
C ARG A 122 -5.58 -3.02 0.86
N TYR A 123 -6.58 -2.17 1.00
CA TYR A 123 -7.95 -2.58 1.30
C TYR A 123 -8.54 -3.44 0.17
N GLU A 124 -8.42 -3.00 -1.08
CA GLU A 124 -8.86 -3.75 -2.26
C GLU A 124 -8.20 -5.14 -2.33
N ARG A 125 -6.88 -5.20 -2.14
CA ARG A 125 -6.12 -6.47 -2.09
C ARG A 125 -6.63 -7.40 -1.00
N ARG A 126 -6.94 -6.87 0.18
CA ARG A 126 -7.48 -7.66 1.30
C ARG A 126 -8.89 -8.19 1.00
N GLN A 127 -9.76 -7.36 0.41
CA GLN A 127 -11.09 -7.81 0.01
C GLN A 127 -11.04 -8.89 -1.07
N ARG A 128 -10.14 -8.74 -2.05
CA ARG A 128 -9.89 -9.75 -3.08
C ARG A 128 -9.38 -11.05 -2.46
N TYR A 129 -8.46 -10.97 -1.50
CA TYR A 129 -7.95 -12.14 -0.77
C TYR A 129 -9.08 -12.91 -0.09
N TYR A 130 -9.91 -12.23 0.72
CA TYR A 130 -11.03 -12.87 1.42
C TYR A 130 -12.04 -13.50 0.46
N LEU A 131 -12.33 -12.83 -0.66
CA LEU A 131 -13.23 -13.39 -1.67
C LEU A 131 -12.69 -14.68 -2.28
N LEU A 132 -11.38 -14.74 -2.57
CA LEU A 132 -10.76 -15.94 -3.13
C LEU A 132 -10.68 -17.07 -2.10
N GLU A 133 -10.37 -16.76 -0.85
CA GLU A 133 -10.36 -17.73 0.26
C GLU A 133 -11.77 -18.32 0.48
N GLU A 134 -12.78 -17.47 0.61
CA GLU A 134 -14.19 -17.87 0.72
C GLU A 134 -14.64 -18.76 -0.47
N TRP A 135 -14.16 -18.46 -1.68
CA TRP A 135 -14.47 -19.27 -2.87
C TRP A 135 -13.79 -20.63 -2.88
N LEU A 136 -12.53 -20.69 -2.47
CA LEU A 136 -11.75 -21.94 -2.44
C LEU A 136 -12.26 -22.89 -1.37
N ASP A 137 -12.65 -22.36 -0.20
CA ASP A 137 -13.20 -23.14 0.91
C ASP A 137 -14.60 -23.66 0.61
N ASN A 138 -15.41 -22.89 -0.13
CA ASN A 138 -16.75 -23.29 -0.53
C ASN A 138 -17.02 -22.99 -2.02
N PRO A 139 -16.60 -23.88 -2.95
CA PRO A 139 -16.83 -23.66 -4.39
C PRO A 139 -18.30 -23.48 -4.77
N GLY A 140 -19.23 -24.04 -3.99
CA GLY A 140 -20.67 -23.90 -4.17
C GLY A 140 -21.19 -22.48 -3.97
N ILE A 141 -20.44 -21.63 -3.26
CA ILE A 141 -20.81 -20.22 -3.03
C ILE A 141 -20.87 -19.40 -4.31
N SER A 142 -20.19 -19.84 -5.37
CA SER A 142 -20.26 -19.25 -6.72
C SER A 142 -21.68 -19.18 -7.28
N ARG A 143 -22.64 -19.97 -6.76
CA ARG A 143 -24.06 -19.94 -7.13
C ARG A 143 -24.86 -18.86 -6.40
N ASN A 144 -24.31 -18.27 -5.33
CA ASN A 144 -24.96 -17.21 -4.57
C ASN A 144 -24.87 -15.87 -5.31
N MET A 145 -26.00 -15.19 -5.51
CA MET A 145 -26.06 -13.94 -6.27
C MET A 145 -25.28 -12.78 -5.64
N ASP A 146 -25.27 -12.67 -4.30
CA ASP A 146 -24.54 -11.60 -3.62
C ASP A 146 -23.04 -11.82 -3.70
N PHE A 147 -22.59 -13.08 -3.62
CA PHE A 147 -21.20 -13.46 -3.89
C PHE A 147 -20.78 -13.10 -5.33
N GLN A 148 -21.59 -13.46 -6.33
CA GLN A 148 -21.33 -13.11 -7.73
C GLN A 148 -21.23 -11.60 -7.95
N LYS A 149 -22.14 -10.80 -7.36
CA LYS A 149 -22.08 -9.34 -7.44
C LYS A 149 -20.82 -8.77 -6.81
N ARG A 150 -20.38 -9.29 -5.66
CA ARG A 150 -19.11 -8.88 -5.02
C ARG A 150 -17.92 -9.22 -5.92
N ALA A 151 -17.86 -10.43 -6.46
CA ALA A 151 -16.78 -10.87 -7.35
C ALA A 151 -16.72 -10.02 -8.63
N ALA A 152 -17.87 -9.76 -9.26
CA ALA A 152 -17.96 -8.96 -10.47
C ALA A 152 -17.47 -7.51 -10.26
N LYS A 153 -17.75 -6.90 -9.09
CA LYS A 153 -17.20 -5.58 -8.73
C LYS A 153 -15.67 -5.56 -8.64
N MET A 154 -15.04 -6.71 -8.40
CA MET A 154 -13.58 -6.87 -8.36
C MET A 154 -13.01 -7.37 -9.71
N GLY A 155 -13.83 -7.40 -10.76
CA GLY A 155 -13.45 -7.90 -12.09
C GLY A 155 -13.22 -9.41 -12.13
N ILE A 156 -13.86 -10.17 -11.24
CA ILE A 156 -13.75 -11.63 -11.17
C ILE A 156 -15.10 -12.23 -11.57
N ASP A 157 -15.11 -12.98 -12.66
CA ASP A 157 -16.26 -13.81 -13.02
C ASP A 157 -16.10 -15.18 -12.35
N VAL A 158 -16.97 -15.52 -11.41
CA VAL A 158 -16.94 -16.80 -10.68
C VAL A 158 -17.89 -17.84 -11.27
N THR A 159 -18.62 -17.47 -12.32
CA THR A 159 -19.64 -18.32 -12.96
C THR A 159 -19.07 -19.20 -14.07
N THR A 160 -17.92 -18.81 -14.63
CA THR A 160 -17.21 -19.61 -15.62
C THR A 160 -16.37 -20.70 -14.94
N PRO A 161 -16.08 -21.82 -15.63
CA PRO A 161 -15.13 -22.80 -15.14
C PRO A 161 -13.73 -22.20 -15.02
N HIS A 162 -13.00 -22.60 -13.98
CA HIS A 162 -11.63 -22.16 -13.71
C HIS A 162 -10.69 -23.35 -13.58
N ARG A 163 -9.40 -23.11 -13.83
CA ARG A 163 -8.31 -24.04 -13.56
C ARG A 163 -7.44 -23.48 -12.46
N VAL A 164 -7.03 -24.37 -11.56
CA VAL A 164 -6.12 -24.03 -10.45
C VAL A 164 -4.73 -24.57 -10.75
N MET A 165 -3.73 -23.76 -10.39
CA MET A 165 -2.32 -24.08 -10.35
C MET A 165 -1.78 -23.77 -8.95
N ILE A 166 -1.05 -24.70 -8.35
CA ILE A 166 -0.47 -24.56 -7.02
C ILE A 166 1.05 -24.64 -7.14
N LEU A 167 1.75 -23.63 -6.63
CA LEU A 167 3.21 -23.63 -6.49
C LEU A 167 3.56 -23.90 -5.03
N LEU A 168 4.33 -24.95 -4.76
CA LEU A 168 4.77 -25.34 -3.44
C LEU A 168 6.24 -24.98 -3.25
N PHE A 169 6.57 -24.34 -2.13
CA PHE A 169 7.95 -24.12 -1.69
C PHE A 169 8.40 -25.34 -0.87
N LYS A 170 9.34 -26.15 -1.37
CA LYS A 170 9.69 -27.43 -0.73
C LYS A 170 10.42 -27.26 0.60
N GLU A 171 11.25 -26.23 0.70
CA GLU A 171 12.11 -25.96 1.86
C GLU A 171 11.58 -24.74 2.65
N TYR A 172 10.25 -24.54 2.66
CA TYR A 172 9.63 -23.35 3.26
C TYR A 172 10.04 -23.13 4.72
N GLN A 173 10.02 -24.18 5.56
CA GLN A 173 10.35 -24.05 6.98
C GLN A 173 11.80 -23.57 7.18
N GLU A 174 12.75 -24.22 6.52
CA GLU A 174 14.17 -23.85 6.58
C GLU A 174 14.41 -22.41 6.10
N LEU A 175 13.70 -22.01 5.04
CA LEU A 175 13.77 -20.64 4.52
C LEU A 175 13.14 -19.63 5.48
N SER A 176 12.01 -19.97 6.11
CA SER A 176 11.32 -19.05 7.03
C SER A 176 12.09 -18.83 8.34
N ASP A 177 12.99 -19.73 8.71
CA ASP A 177 13.75 -19.66 9.96
C ASP A 177 14.98 -18.74 9.89
N THR A 178 15.36 -18.27 8.69
CA THR A 178 16.55 -17.41 8.49
C THR A 178 16.19 -16.09 7.82
N PHE A 179 16.90 -15.00 8.15
CA PHE A 179 16.68 -13.70 7.52
C PHE A 179 16.92 -13.75 5.99
N GLU A 180 17.98 -14.44 5.57
CA GLU A 180 18.29 -14.62 4.14
C GLU A 180 17.22 -15.45 3.42
N GLY A 181 16.70 -16.50 4.05
CA GLY A 181 15.63 -17.31 3.50
C GLY A 181 14.29 -16.57 3.43
N GLN A 182 13.96 -15.74 4.43
CA GLN A 182 12.78 -14.87 4.40
C GLN A 182 12.86 -13.85 3.25
N ARG A 183 14.01 -13.18 3.09
CA ARG A 183 14.24 -12.26 1.97
C ARG A 183 14.07 -12.96 0.62
N LEU A 184 14.50 -14.21 0.52
CA LEU A 184 14.35 -15.02 -0.68
C LEU A 184 12.88 -15.37 -0.96
N LEU A 185 12.14 -15.81 0.05
CA LEU A 185 10.70 -16.08 -0.06
C LEU A 185 9.96 -14.82 -0.54
N GLU A 186 10.28 -13.65 0.01
CA GLU A 186 9.70 -12.37 -0.42
C GLU A 186 10.01 -12.06 -1.90
N GLN A 187 11.24 -12.29 -2.36
CA GLN A 187 11.63 -12.11 -3.77
C GLN A 187 10.87 -13.07 -4.71
N MET A 188 10.72 -14.34 -4.31
CA MET A 188 9.97 -15.34 -5.08
C MET A 188 8.49 -14.95 -5.17
N GLU A 189 7.87 -14.57 -4.05
CA GLU A 189 6.49 -14.12 -4.01
C GLU A 189 6.27 -12.85 -4.83
N ALA A 190 7.19 -11.88 -4.78
CA ALA A 190 7.14 -10.67 -5.60
C ALA A 190 7.20 -11.01 -7.09
N SER A 191 8.04 -11.98 -7.48
CA SER A 191 8.17 -12.44 -8.87
C SER A 191 6.88 -13.13 -9.36
N ILE A 192 6.31 -14.01 -8.52
CA ILE A 192 5.04 -14.69 -8.82
C ILE A 192 3.90 -13.68 -8.95
N ARG A 193 3.81 -12.72 -8.02
CA ARG A 193 2.82 -11.65 -8.04
C ARG A 193 2.92 -10.82 -9.32
N HIS A 194 4.13 -10.42 -9.69
CA HIS A 194 4.36 -9.62 -10.88
C HIS A 194 3.91 -10.35 -12.17
N GLU A 195 4.30 -11.62 -12.32
CA GLU A 195 3.94 -12.38 -13.53
C GLU A 195 2.44 -12.73 -13.58
N THR A 196 1.81 -13.00 -12.43
CA THR A 196 0.37 -13.25 -12.34
C THR A 196 -0.46 -12.00 -12.64
N GLU A 197 -0.07 -10.83 -12.13
CA GLU A 197 -0.70 -9.54 -12.47
C GLU A 197 -0.60 -9.25 -13.98
N ARG A 198 0.58 -9.45 -14.57
CA ARG A 198 0.81 -9.27 -16.02
C ARG A 198 -0.05 -10.18 -16.89
N GLN A 199 -0.29 -11.41 -16.45
CA GLN A 199 -1.12 -12.38 -17.16
C GLN A 199 -2.61 -12.31 -16.78
N LYS A 200 -3.02 -11.39 -15.89
CA LYS A 200 -4.37 -11.30 -15.32
C LYS A 200 -4.85 -12.60 -14.65
N ILE A 201 -3.91 -13.31 -14.03
CA ILE A 201 -4.19 -14.53 -13.26
C ILE A 201 -4.59 -14.14 -11.84
N LEU A 202 -5.64 -14.75 -11.29
CA LEU A 202 -5.99 -14.53 -9.89
C LEU A 202 -4.94 -15.23 -9.02
N TYR A 203 -4.40 -14.51 -8.05
CA TYR A 203 -3.31 -14.99 -7.21
C TYR A 203 -3.67 -14.87 -5.74
N LEU A 204 -3.62 -15.99 -5.03
CA LEU A 204 -3.75 -16.08 -3.58
C LEU A 204 -2.43 -16.57 -3.00
N ARG A 205 -1.86 -15.78 -2.10
CA ARG A 205 -0.62 -16.10 -1.40
C ARG A 205 -0.95 -16.83 -0.12
N GLU A 206 -0.48 -18.06 0.04
CA GLU A 206 -0.32 -18.68 1.35
C GLU A 206 1.18 -18.85 1.66
N PRO A 207 1.60 -18.99 2.93
CA PRO A 207 3.01 -19.02 3.28
C PRO A 207 3.80 -20.15 2.57
N SER A 208 3.34 -21.40 2.67
CA SER A 208 4.02 -22.56 2.08
C SER A 208 3.62 -22.88 0.64
N ARG A 209 2.55 -22.23 0.13
CA ARG A 209 2.01 -22.49 -1.20
C ARG A 209 1.39 -21.25 -1.85
N GLN A 210 1.56 -21.14 -3.16
CA GLN A 210 1.02 -20.05 -3.96
C GLN A 210 -0.07 -20.61 -4.86
N ILE A 211 -1.28 -20.04 -4.80
CA ILE A 211 -2.44 -20.53 -5.55
C ILE A 211 -2.74 -19.54 -6.68
N CYS A 212 -2.71 -20.04 -7.90
CA CYS A 212 -3.04 -19.31 -9.11
C CYS A 212 -4.33 -19.88 -9.72
N ILE A 213 -5.32 -19.03 -9.93
CA ILE A 213 -6.61 -19.41 -10.52
C ILE A 213 -6.74 -18.72 -11.87
N LEU A 214 -6.87 -19.51 -12.92
CA LEU A 214 -7.00 -19.08 -14.30
C LEU A 214 -8.41 -19.40 -14.80
N PRO A 215 -8.99 -18.60 -15.71
CA PRO A 215 -10.13 -19.05 -16.49
C PRO A 215 -9.84 -20.39 -17.16
N TRP A 216 -10.88 -21.13 -17.51
CA TRP A 216 -10.71 -22.37 -18.25
C TRP A 216 -9.86 -22.14 -19.49
N CYS A 217 -8.83 -22.97 -19.63
CA CYS A 217 -7.91 -22.95 -20.75
C CYS A 217 -7.39 -24.37 -21.01
N ALA A 218 -6.80 -24.61 -22.19
CA ALA A 218 -6.19 -25.90 -22.51
C ALA A 218 -4.92 -26.16 -21.69
N THR A 219 -4.54 -27.43 -21.53
CA THR A 219 -3.39 -27.85 -20.72
C THR A 219 -2.07 -27.25 -21.21
N ALA A 220 -1.92 -27.07 -22.52
CA ALA A 220 -0.78 -26.36 -23.10
C ALA A 220 -0.66 -24.91 -22.58
N HIS A 221 -1.79 -24.21 -22.41
CA HIS A 221 -1.79 -22.85 -21.87
C HIS A 221 -1.40 -22.81 -20.39
N MET A 222 -1.93 -23.75 -19.58
CA MET A 222 -1.51 -23.88 -18.17
C MET A 222 -0.02 -24.15 -18.04
N THR A 223 0.54 -25.03 -18.87
CA THR A 223 1.97 -25.34 -18.87
C THR A 223 2.80 -24.11 -19.27
N ALA A 224 2.38 -23.38 -20.31
CA ALA A 224 3.06 -22.15 -20.71
C ALA A 224 3.03 -21.07 -19.61
N ALA A 225 1.92 -20.93 -18.89
CA ALA A 225 1.81 -19.99 -17.76
C ALA A 225 2.74 -20.41 -16.61
N ALA A 226 2.76 -21.70 -16.25
CA ALA A 226 3.65 -22.27 -15.24
C ALA A 226 5.14 -22.07 -15.59
N GLU A 227 5.51 -22.25 -16.86
CA GLU A 227 6.88 -22.05 -17.36
C GLU A 227 7.31 -20.58 -17.25
N LYS A 228 6.42 -19.64 -17.59
CA LYS A 228 6.71 -18.20 -17.45
C LYS A 228 6.94 -17.80 -15.99
N ILE A 229 6.08 -18.25 -15.08
CA ILE A 229 6.26 -17.99 -13.65
C ILE A 229 7.57 -18.62 -13.14
N SER A 230 7.84 -19.87 -13.55
CA SER A 230 9.08 -20.56 -13.20
C SER A 230 10.32 -19.80 -13.71
N HIS A 231 10.26 -19.30 -14.94
CA HIS A 231 11.35 -18.53 -15.55
C HIS A 231 11.60 -17.22 -14.81
N GLN A 232 10.54 -16.50 -14.40
CA GLN A 232 10.69 -15.27 -13.63
C GLN A 232 11.32 -15.51 -12.26
N ILE A 233 10.85 -16.53 -11.53
CA ILE A 233 11.44 -16.90 -10.23
C ILE A 233 12.95 -17.15 -10.41
N ARG A 234 13.34 -17.99 -11.37
CA ARG A 234 14.75 -18.33 -11.64
C ARG A 234 15.60 -17.13 -12.04
N ARG A 235 15.04 -16.12 -12.70
CA ARG A 235 15.75 -14.90 -13.07
C ARG A 235 15.99 -13.97 -11.89
N CYS A 236 15.09 -13.97 -10.91
CA CYS A 236 15.14 -13.04 -9.79
C CYS A 236 15.88 -13.58 -8.56
N THR A 237 16.09 -14.90 -8.47
CA THR A 237 16.79 -15.53 -7.34
C THR A 237 18.10 -16.20 -7.77
N ILE A 238 19.20 -15.87 -7.07
CA ILE A 238 20.54 -16.48 -7.25
C ILE A 238 20.58 -17.92 -6.67
N TRP A 239 19.49 -18.42 -6.09
CA TRP A 239 19.47 -19.64 -5.26
C TRP A 239 18.98 -20.91 -5.98
N HIS A 240 19.45 -22.07 -5.49
CA HIS A 240 19.25 -23.45 -6.00
C HIS A 240 17.95 -24.11 -5.51
N GLY A 241 16.97 -23.30 -5.13
CA GLY A 241 15.74 -23.74 -4.50
C GLY A 241 14.84 -24.61 -5.33
N SER A 242 14.24 -25.59 -4.67
CA SER A 242 13.26 -26.45 -5.31
C SER A 242 11.83 -25.99 -5.00
N PHE A 243 11.11 -25.53 -6.02
CA PHE A 243 9.66 -25.35 -5.97
C PHE A 243 9.00 -26.40 -6.87
N THR A 244 7.71 -26.65 -6.65
CA THR A 244 6.94 -27.56 -7.52
C THR A 244 5.64 -26.90 -7.91
N ILE A 245 5.40 -26.81 -9.22
CA ILE A 245 4.13 -26.33 -9.77
C ILE A 245 3.27 -27.53 -10.13
N THR A 246 2.02 -27.52 -9.67
CA THR A 246 1.00 -28.54 -9.95
C THR A 246 -0.22 -27.88 -10.58
N CYS A 247 -0.71 -28.39 -11.71
CA CYS A 247 -1.85 -27.82 -12.44
C CYS A 247 -3.02 -28.82 -12.51
N SER A 248 -4.25 -28.37 -12.30
CA SER A 248 -5.49 -29.15 -12.60
C SER A 248 -5.51 -29.71 -14.03
N LYS A 249 -6.15 -30.86 -14.33
CA LYS A 249 -6.30 -31.44 -15.69
C LYS A 249 -7.62 -30.98 -16.35
N GLU A 250 -7.70 -31.10 -17.69
CA GLU A 250 -8.98 -30.98 -18.41
C GLU A 250 -9.96 -32.04 -17.91
N GLY A 251 -11.19 -31.64 -17.56
CA GLY A 251 -12.24 -32.57 -17.08
C GLY A 251 -12.45 -32.63 -15.56
N GLY A 252 -11.91 -31.68 -14.78
CA GLY A 252 -12.28 -31.50 -13.36
C GLY A 252 -11.53 -32.38 -12.36
N GLN A 253 -10.62 -33.25 -12.80
CA GLN A 253 -9.70 -33.92 -11.89
C GLN A 253 -8.44 -33.06 -11.65
N ILE A 254 -8.13 -32.82 -10.38
CA ILE A 254 -6.86 -32.25 -9.94
C ILE A 254 -5.75 -33.19 -10.42
N CYS A 255 -4.78 -32.65 -11.14
CA CYS A 255 -3.65 -33.43 -11.62
C CYS A 255 -2.41 -33.04 -10.82
N HIS A 256 -1.93 -33.97 -10.00
CA HIS A 256 -0.55 -33.94 -9.53
C HIS A 256 0.38 -34.21 -10.71
N LYS A 257 0.76 -33.15 -11.44
CA LYS A 257 2.00 -33.17 -12.23
C LYS A 257 3.07 -32.51 -11.37
N PRO A 258 3.98 -33.27 -10.74
CA PRO A 258 5.15 -32.66 -10.13
C PRO A 258 5.99 -32.05 -11.25
N HIS A 259 5.95 -30.73 -11.43
CA HIS A 259 7.06 -30.07 -12.10
C HIS A 259 8.28 -30.15 -11.17
N LYS A 260 9.07 -31.21 -11.32
CA LYS A 260 10.48 -31.19 -10.88
C LYS A 260 11.22 -30.26 -11.83
N ALA A 261 11.30 -28.99 -11.45
CA ALA A 261 12.39 -28.14 -11.88
C ALA A 261 13.65 -28.58 -11.12
N THR A 262 14.27 -29.69 -11.52
CA THR A 262 15.66 -29.95 -11.15
C THR A 262 16.49 -29.10 -12.12
N MET A 263 17.03 -27.98 -11.64
CA MET A 263 18.09 -27.29 -12.37
C MET A 263 19.32 -28.20 -12.34
N LYS A 264 19.92 -28.43 -13.52
CA LYS A 264 21.30 -28.94 -13.60
C LYS A 264 22.25 -27.83 -13.19
#